data_AF-A0A8J3R3R8-F1
#
_entry.id   AF-A0A8J3R3R8-F1
#
_cell.length_a   1.000
_cell.length_b   1.000
_cell.length_c   1.000
_cell.angle_alpha   90.00
_cell.angle_beta   90.00
_cell.angle_gamma   90.00
#
_symmetry.space_group_name_H-M   'P 1'
#
loop_
_entity.id
_entity.type
_entity.pdbx_description
1 polymer ?
#
loop_
_entity_poly.entity_id
_entity_poly.type
_entity_poly.pdbx_seq_one_letter_code
_entity_poly.pdbx_strand_id
1 'polypeptide(L)'
;MSGEVVFIAAYAVALLVVATVLEIYGRQPTSAWASRVFAGYRRAVPDAPGPADPEDWPHSEASRFHQVVSLFVTVVAVALVAGELVRHHRPFEALTLIAAGSAHGLLAARIVRRLRHARASRTTGPTKREEDPVVENVPEARHRRAH
;
A
#
# COMPACT_ATOMS: atom_id res chain seq x y z
N MET A 1 7.71 -37.58 7.41
CA MET A 1 7.07 -36.30 7.76
C MET A 1 5.66 -36.59 8.20
N SER A 2 5.24 -36.07 9.34
CA SER A 2 3.83 -36.16 9.78
C SER A 2 2.91 -35.48 8.76
N GLY A 3 1.67 -35.98 8.64
CA GLY A 3 0.67 -35.36 7.76
C GLY A 3 0.32 -33.93 8.19
N GLU A 4 0.40 -33.64 9.50
CA GLU A 4 0.19 -32.31 10.08
C GLU A 4 1.24 -31.30 9.60
N VAL A 5 2.53 -31.66 9.60
CA VAL A 5 3.61 -30.80 9.09
C VAL A 5 3.44 -30.52 7.60
N VAL A 6 3.08 -31.53 6.81
CA VAL A 6 2.85 -31.36 5.36
C VAL A 6 1.66 -30.42 5.14
N PHE A 7 0.57 -30.61 5.89
CA PHE A 7 -0.60 -29.75 5.82
C PHE A 7 -0.27 -28.30 6.19
N ILE A 8 0.44 -28.07 7.29
CA ILE A 8 0.82 -26.73 7.75
C ILE A 8 1.79 -26.06 6.77
N ALA A 9 2.77 -26.80 6.24
CA ALA A 9 3.68 -26.28 5.23
C ALA A 9 2.93 -25.88 3.95
N ALA A 10 2.02 -26.72 3.46
CA ALA A 10 1.19 -26.42 2.29
C ALA A 10 0.27 -25.22 2.54
N TYR A 11 -0.33 -25.15 3.73
CA TYR A 11 -1.19 -24.03 4.12
C TYR A 11 -0.41 -22.72 4.24
N ALA A 12 0.80 -22.76 4.81
CA ALA A 12 1.70 -21.61 4.85
C ALA A 12 2.03 -21.13 3.43
N VAL A 13 2.35 -22.03 2.49
CA VAL A 13 2.56 -21.65 1.09
C VAL A 13 1.32 -21.00 0.49
N ALA A 14 0.12 -21.53 0.74
CA ALA A 14 -1.13 -20.91 0.28
C ALA A 14 -1.32 -19.49 0.85
N LEU A 15 -1.05 -19.28 2.14
CA LEU A 15 -1.10 -17.96 2.77
C LEU A 15 -0.07 -17.00 2.18
N LEU A 16 1.13 -17.48 1.84
CA LEU A 16 2.15 -16.67 1.15
C LEU A 16 1.67 -16.19 -0.21
N VAL A 17 1.02 -17.07 -0.98
CA VAL A 17 0.42 -16.72 -2.28
C VAL A 17 -0.64 -15.65 -2.08
N VAL A 18 -1.56 -15.82 -1.13
CA VAL A 18 -2.58 -14.82 -0.81
C VAL A 18 -1.96 -13.47 -0.44
N ALA A 19 -0.99 -13.45 0.47
CA ALA A 19 -0.32 -12.23 0.91
C ALA A 19 0.40 -11.52 -0.24
N THR A 20 1.05 -12.28 -1.13
CA THR A 20 1.74 -11.76 -2.32
C THR A 20 0.74 -11.18 -3.32
N VAL A 21 -0.36 -11.88 -3.58
CA VAL A 21 -1.44 -11.42 -4.46
C VAL A 21 -2.03 -10.11 -3.94
N LEU A 22 -2.32 -10.01 -2.63
CA LEU A 22 -2.76 -8.77 -2.00
C LEU A 22 -1.75 -7.63 -2.16
N GLU A 23 -0.45 -7.92 -2.07
CA GLU A 23 0.59 -6.91 -2.27
C GLU A 23 0.66 -6.43 -3.74
N ILE A 24 0.43 -7.34 -4.69
CA ILE A 24 0.36 -7.00 -6.13
C ILE A 24 -0.87 -6.14 -6.41
N TYR A 25 -2.05 -6.55 -5.92
CA TYR A 25 -3.29 -5.80 -6.10
C TYR A 25 -3.24 -4.43 -5.41
N GLY A 26 -2.64 -4.34 -4.23
CA GLY A 26 -2.46 -3.07 -3.51
C GLY A 26 -1.53 -2.06 -4.22
N ARG A 27 -0.78 -2.47 -5.24
CA ARG A 27 0.06 -1.58 -6.06
C ARG A 27 -0.60 -1.15 -7.37
N GLN A 28 -1.77 -1.68 -7.70
CA GLN A 28 -2.49 -1.30 -8.91
C GLN A 28 -3.02 0.14 -8.76
N PRO A 29 -2.80 1.03 -9.74
CA PRO A 29 -3.35 2.38 -9.71
C PRO A 29 -4.88 2.28 -9.75
N THR A 30 -5.55 2.73 -8.69
CA THR A 30 -7.02 2.76 -8.61
C THR A 30 -7.61 3.99 -9.27
N SER A 31 -6.80 4.81 -9.96
CA SER A 31 -7.29 6.05 -10.55
C SER A 31 -8.20 5.75 -11.73
N ALA A 32 -9.41 6.33 -11.72
CA ALA A 32 -10.32 6.30 -12.85
C ALA A 32 -9.63 6.83 -14.13
N TRP A 33 -8.69 7.75 -13.96
CA TRP A 33 -7.87 8.37 -14.99
C TRP A 33 -6.86 7.43 -15.69
N ALA A 34 -6.55 6.26 -15.12
CA ALA A 34 -5.71 5.25 -15.75
C ALA A 34 -6.47 4.44 -16.83
N SER A 35 -7.81 4.51 -16.85
CA SER A 35 -8.62 3.81 -17.86
C SER A 35 -8.55 4.51 -19.22
N ARG A 36 -8.35 3.71 -20.28
CA ARG A 36 -8.36 4.16 -21.68
C ARG A 36 -9.68 4.83 -22.08
N VAL A 37 -10.78 4.49 -21.40
CA VAL A 37 -12.11 5.06 -21.66
C VAL A 37 -12.13 6.57 -21.39
N PHE A 38 -11.57 7.01 -20.26
CA PHE A 38 -11.50 8.43 -19.91
C PHE A 38 -10.45 9.20 -20.71
N ALA A 39 -9.49 8.51 -21.33
CA ALA A 39 -8.57 9.14 -22.26
C ALA A 39 -9.25 9.65 -23.54
N GLY A 40 -10.31 8.98 -24.01
CA GLY A 40 -11.15 9.46 -25.10
C GLY A 40 -11.97 10.69 -24.72
N TYR A 41 -12.60 10.66 -23.55
CA TYR A 41 -13.38 11.77 -23.00
C TYR A 41 -12.56 13.07 -22.90
N ARG A 42 -11.30 12.99 -22.42
CA ARG A 42 -10.38 14.15 -22.36
C ARG A 42 -10.12 14.81 -23.70
N ARG A 43 -10.06 14.04 -24.79
CA ARG A 43 -9.80 14.60 -26.12
C ARG A 43 -11.03 15.31 -26.69
N ALA A 44 -12.22 14.95 -26.20
CA ALA A 44 -13.48 15.48 -26.68
C ALA A 44 -13.98 16.71 -25.88
N VAL A 45 -13.52 16.88 -24.63
CA VAL A 45 -13.96 17.96 -23.74
C VAL A 45 -12.80 18.93 -23.45
N PRO A 46 -12.85 20.18 -23.94
CA PRO A 46 -11.77 21.17 -23.77
C PRO A 46 -11.43 21.51 -22.31
N ASP A 47 -12.42 21.43 -21.40
CA ASP A 47 -12.28 21.76 -19.97
C ASP A 47 -12.40 20.53 -19.05
N ALA A 48 -11.94 19.36 -19.51
CA ALA A 48 -11.96 18.17 -18.66
C ALA A 48 -11.11 18.39 -17.39
N PRO A 49 -11.60 18.03 -16.19
CA PRO A 49 -10.83 18.14 -14.95
C PRO A 49 -9.49 17.40 -15.06
N GLY A 50 -8.46 17.88 -14.35
CA GLY A 50 -7.17 17.19 -14.28
C GLY A 50 -7.26 15.82 -13.60
N PRO A 51 -6.26 14.94 -13.79
CA PRO A 51 -6.14 13.72 -13.01
C PRO A 51 -6.13 14.04 -11.52
N ALA A 52 -6.89 13.29 -10.71
CA ALA A 52 -6.76 13.34 -9.25
C ALA A 52 -5.32 12.96 -8.86
N ASP A 53 -4.76 13.65 -7.87
CA ASP A 53 -3.42 13.33 -7.38
C ASP A 53 -3.42 11.88 -6.85
N PRO A 54 -2.41 11.05 -7.18
CA PRO A 54 -2.25 9.73 -6.58
C PRO A 54 -2.27 9.73 -5.04
N GLU A 55 -1.91 10.85 -4.41
CA GLU A 55 -1.95 11.03 -2.95
C GLU A 55 -3.33 11.44 -2.42
N ASP A 56 -4.27 11.82 -3.30
CA ASP A 56 -5.63 12.19 -2.92
C ASP A 56 -6.45 10.98 -2.46
N TRP A 57 -7.18 11.17 -1.37
CA TRP A 57 -8.20 10.23 -0.90
C TRP A 57 -9.26 9.99 -2.00
N PRO A 58 -9.68 8.76 -2.36
CA PRO A 58 -9.43 7.46 -1.71
C PRO A 58 -8.20 6.64 -2.15
N HIS A 59 -7.38 7.16 -3.05
CA HIS A 59 -6.36 6.39 -3.78
C HIS A 59 -5.15 6.06 -2.89
N SER A 60 -4.81 6.96 -1.96
CA SER A 60 -3.67 6.81 -1.06
C SER A 60 -3.90 5.80 0.08
N GLU A 61 -5.12 5.55 0.57
CA GLU A 61 -5.34 4.52 1.62
C GLU A 61 -5.72 3.13 1.09
N ALA A 62 -6.19 3.00 -0.16
CA ALA A 62 -6.48 1.70 -0.75
C ALA A 62 -5.25 0.77 -0.73
N SER A 63 -4.07 1.28 -1.09
CA SER A 63 -2.82 0.53 -1.05
C SER A 63 -2.41 0.16 0.39
N ARG A 64 -2.69 1.03 1.36
CA ARG A 64 -2.38 0.84 2.78
C ARG A 64 -3.26 -0.25 3.41
N PHE A 65 -4.54 -0.29 3.04
CA PHE A 65 -5.45 -1.35 3.49
C PHE A 65 -4.93 -2.73 3.09
N HIS A 66 -4.58 -2.91 1.81
CA HIS A 66 -4.03 -4.18 1.31
C HIS A 66 -2.70 -4.54 2.00
N GLN A 67 -1.85 -3.57 2.30
CA GLN A 67 -0.61 -3.80 3.07
C GLN A 67 -0.89 -4.28 4.50
N VAL A 68 -1.88 -3.71 5.18
CA VAL A 68 -2.27 -4.12 6.54
C VAL A 68 -2.88 -5.52 6.54
N VAL A 69 -3.76 -5.83 5.56
CA VAL A 69 -4.33 -7.18 5.42
C VAL A 69 -3.25 -8.20 5.08
N SER A 70 -2.34 -7.88 4.16
CA SER A 70 -1.19 -8.74 3.82
C SER A 70 -0.30 -9.00 5.04
N LEU A 71 -0.01 -7.97 5.85
CA LEU A 71 0.73 -8.12 7.10
C LEU A 71 0.00 -9.04 8.09
N PHE A 72 -1.31 -8.87 8.26
CA PHE A 72 -2.13 -9.71 9.13
C PHE A 72 -2.07 -11.19 8.72
N VAL A 73 -2.29 -11.49 7.44
CA VAL A 73 -2.19 -12.86 6.88
C VAL A 73 -0.79 -13.44 7.14
N THR A 74 0.25 -12.62 6.95
CA THR A 74 1.64 -13.04 7.16
C THR A 74 1.91 -13.38 8.64
N VAL A 75 1.39 -12.59 9.58
CA VAL A 75 1.52 -12.83 11.02
C VAL A 75 0.80 -14.12 11.43
N VAL A 76 -0.40 -14.38 10.91
CA VAL A 76 -1.13 -15.62 11.14
C VAL A 76 -0.32 -16.83 10.66
N ALA A 77 0.25 -16.76 9.46
CA ALA A 77 1.09 -17.84 8.92
C ALA A 77 2.32 -18.12 9.81
N VAL A 78 3.01 -17.06 10.29
CA VAL A 78 4.15 -17.20 11.21
C VAL A 78 3.72 -17.84 12.54
N ALA A 79 2.57 -17.44 13.09
CA ALA A 79 2.05 -18.01 14.33
C ALA A 79 1.73 -19.51 14.19
N LEU A 80 1.14 -19.92 13.07
CA LEU A 80 0.87 -21.34 12.77
C LEU A 80 2.16 -22.15 12.68
N VAL A 81 3.15 -21.66 11.92
CA VAL A 81 4.46 -22.31 11.78
C VAL A 81 5.17 -22.41 13.13
N ALA A 82 5.15 -21.35 13.94
CA ALA A 82 5.77 -21.33 15.26
C ALA A 82 5.11 -22.33 16.22
N GLY A 83 3.77 -22.41 16.22
CA GLY A 83 3.03 -23.38 17.01
C GLY A 83 3.41 -24.82 16.67
N GLU A 84 3.60 -25.12 15.40
CA GLU A 84 4.01 -26.45 14.95
C GLU A 84 5.48 -26.76 15.27
N LEU A 85 6.35 -25.76 15.14
CA LEU A 85 7.77 -25.89 15.49
C LEU A 85 7.98 -26.26 16.95
N VAL A 86 7.16 -25.71 17.86
CA VAL A 86 7.21 -26.01 19.30
C VAL A 86 6.80 -27.46 19.57
N ARG A 87 5.91 -28.03 18.75
CA ARG A 87 5.41 -29.41 18.91
C ARG A 87 6.36 -30.47 18.34
N HIS A 88 7.25 -30.11 17.42
CA HIS A 88 8.03 -31.08 16.64
C HIS A 88 9.51 -31.09 17.04
N HIS A 89 10.01 -32.27 17.40
CA HIS A 89 11.41 -32.48 17.80
C HIS A 89 12.31 -33.04 16.69
N ARG A 90 11.76 -33.36 15.52
CA ARG A 90 12.57 -33.90 14.42
C ARG A 90 13.21 -32.78 13.60
N PRO A 91 14.54 -32.81 13.38
CA PRO A 91 15.27 -31.71 12.78
C PRO A 91 14.86 -31.43 11.32
N PHE A 92 14.51 -32.47 10.55
CA PHE A 92 14.10 -32.31 9.15
C PHE A 92 12.73 -31.61 9.00
N GLU A 93 11.80 -31.90 9.91
CA GLU A 93 10.48 -31.25 9.93
C GLU A 93 10.61 -29.79 10.36
N ALA A 94 11.45 -29.52 11.37
CA ALA A 94 11.79 -28.17 11.78
C ALA A 94 12.43 -27.35 10.64
N LEU A 95 13.37 -27.92 9.89
CA LEU A 95 14.00 -27.25 8.73
C LEU A 95 12.97 -26.87 7.65
N THR A 96 12.02 -27.75 7.37
CA THR A 96 10.96 -27.49 6.38
C THR A 96 10.06 -26.34 6.81
N LEU A 97 9.64 -26.35 8.08
CA LEU A 97 8.81 -25.30 8.67
C LEU A 97 9.57 -23.96 8.76
N ILE A 98 10.85 -23.97 9.14
CA ILE A 98 11.71 -22.79 9.13
C ILE A 98 11.82 -22.22 7.73
N ALA A 99 12.05 -23.06 6.71
CA ALA A 99 12.11 -22.62 5.33
C ALA A 99 10.79 -21.94 4.90
N ALA A 100 9.64 -22.56 5.18
CA ALA A 100 8.32 -22.00 4.86
C ALA A 100 8.03 -20.70 5.65
N GLY A 101 8.39 -20.64 6.92
CA GLY A 101 8.22 -19.48 7.79
C GLY A 101 9.14 -18.30 7.43
N SER A 102 10.34 -18.58 6.92
CA SER A 102 11.34 -17.56 6.58
C SER A 102 10.83 -16.60 5.49
N ALA A 103 10.12 -17.11 4.49
CA ALA A 103 9.51 -16.30 3.42
C ALA A 103 8.49 -15.30 3.99
N HIS A 104 7.67 -15.74 4.95
CA HIS A 104 6.72 -14.88 5.66
C HIS A 104 7.43 -13.85 6.53
N GLY A 105 8.49 -14.24 7.24
CA GLY A 105 9.31 -13.31 8.03
C GLY A 105 9.90 -12.19 7.16
N LEU A 106 10.44 -12.54 5.99
CA LEU A 106 10.98 -11.57 5.04
C LEU A 106 9.90 -10.63 4.49
N LEU A 107 8.73 -11.18 4.12
CA LEU A 107 7.60 -10.38 3.62
C LEU A 107 7.09 -9.41 4.69
N ALA A 108 6.88 -9.89 5.93
CA ALA A 108 6.47 -9.04 7.06
C ALA A 108 7.48 -7.92 7.30
N ALA A 109 8.78 -8.23 7.33
CA ALA A 109 9.83 -7.24 7.52
C ALA A 109 9.80 -6.17 6.42
N ARG A 110 9.57 -6.57 5.16
CA ARG A 110 9.45 -5.65 4.03
C ARG A 110 8.23 -4.73 4.17
N ILE A 111 7.06 -5.27 4.51
CA ILE A 111 5.83 -4.49 4.70
C ILE A 111 5.99 -3.50 5.85
N VAL A 112 6.51 -3.95 7.00
CA VAL A 112 6.74 -3.10 8.18
C VAL A 112 7.72 -1.97 7.87
N ARG A 113 8.82 -2.23 7.14
CA ARG A 113 9.76 -1.18 6.71
C ARG A 113 9.06 -0.13 5.85
N ARG A 114 8.26 -0.54 4.88
CA ARG A 114 7.50 0.38 4.01
C ARG A 114 6.54 1.25 4.80
N LEU A 115 5.77 0.64 5.72
CA LEU A 115 4.84 1.38 6.59
C LEU A 115 5.56 2.38 7.50
N ARG A 116 6.74 2.03 8.02
CA ARG A 116 7.58 2.94 8.81
C ARG A 116 8.07 4.13 7.99
N HIS A 117 8.56 3.90 6.77
CA HIS A 117 8.99 4.99 5.87
C HIS A 117 7.81 5.91 5.52
N ALA A 118 6.65 5.36 5.17
CA ALA A 118 5.46 6.14 4.85
C ALA A 118 4.92 6.96 6.05
N ARG A 119 5.16 6.50 7.29
CA ARG A 119 4.85 7.25 8.50
C ARG A 119 5.84 8.40 8.71
N ALA A 120 7.14 8.13 8.56
CA ALA A 120 8.20 9.13 8.73
C ALA A 120 8.02 10.33 7.79
N SER A 121 7.72 10.06 6.50
CA SER A 121 7.48 11.10 5.50
C SER A 121 6.31 12.03 5.83
N ARG A 122 5.30 11.56 6.58
CA ARG A 122 4.15 12.37 7.01
C ARG A 122 4.46 13.26 8.21
N THR A 123 5.28 12.78 9.14
CA THR A 123 5.72 13.57 10.29
C THR A 123 6.70 14.67 9.92
N THR A 124 7.42 14.55 8.79
CA THR A 124 8.26 15.61 8.21
C THR A 124 7.54 16.44 7.14
N GLY A 125 6.20 16.49 7.16
CA GLY A 125 5.40 17.34 6.26
C GLY A 125 5.83 18.82 6.30
N PRO A 126 5.62 19.56 5.20
CA PRO A 126 6.44 20.71 4.85
C PRO A 126 6.33 21.86 5.86
N THR A 127 7.46 22.24 6.45
CA THR A 127 7.72 23.54 7.05
C THR A 127 7.77 24.66 5.98
N LYS A 128 6.77 24.69 5.09
CA LYS A 128 6.62 25.73 4.06
C LYS A 128 5.19 25.76 3.51
N ARG A 129 4.27 26.22 4.34
CA ARG A 129 3.05 26.92 3.88
C ARG A 129 2.78 28.11 4.80
N GLU A 130 3.86 28.71 5.26
CA GLU A 130 3.90 30.07 5.76
C GLU A 130 4.41 30.89 4.57
N GLU A 131 3.68 31.93 4.19
CA GLU A 131 3.98 32.88 3.09
C GLU A 131 3.62 32.46 1.66
N ASP A 132 2.34 32.26 1.38
CA ASP A 132 1.77 32.95 0.21
C ASP A 132 0.92 34.08 0.78
N PRO A 133 1.33 35.37 0.69
CA PRO A 133 0.42 36.44 1.00
C PRO A 133 -0.77 36.28 0.05
N VAL A 134 -1.96 36.25 0.62
CA VAL A 134 -3.20 36.47 -0.11
C VAL A 134 -2.99 37.76 -0.89
N VAL A 135 -2.65 37.64 -2.17
CA VAL A 135 -2.68 38.76 -3.10
C VAL A 135 -4.16 39.03 -3.30
N GLU A 136 -4.68 39.84 -2.38
CA GLU A 136 -5.94 40.55 -2.50
C GLU A 136 -5.78 41.46 -3.73
N ASN A 137 -6.06 40.89 -4.90
CA ASN A 137 -6.22 41.65 -6.14
C ASN A 137 -7.49 42.49 -5.99
N VAL A 138 -7.38 43.60 -5.25
CA VAL A 138 -8.33 44.70 -5.30
C VAL A 138 -8.18 45.30 -6.70
N PRO A 139 -9.20 45.24 -7.58
CA PRO A 139 -9.13 45.96 -8.83
C PRO A 139 -9.23 47.45 -8.50
N GLU A 140 -8.11 48.16 -8.63
CA GLU A 140 -8.09 49.62 -8.76
C GLU A 140 -8.97 49.99 -9.96
N ALA A 141 -10.22 50.35 -9.68
CA ALA A 141 -11.11 51.00 -10.62
C ALA A 141 -10.58 52.41 -10.90
N ARG A 142 -9.56 52.46 -11.76
CA ARG A 142 -9.00 53.65 -12.36
C ARG A 142 -9.99 54.20 -13.40
N HIS A 143 -11.10 54.78 -12.95
CA HIS A 143 -11.92 55.66 -13.79
C HIS A 143 -11.42 57.11 -13.67
N ARG A 144 -10.36 57.40 -14.41
CA ARG A 144 -10.09 58.73 -14.98
C ARG A 144 -10.37 58.67 -16.47
N ARG A 145 -10.89 59.80 -16.99
CA ARG A 145 -11.37 60.11 -18.37
C ARG A 145 -12.87 59.87 -18.51
N ALA A 146 -13.69 60.79 -19.00
CA ALA A 146 -13.49 62.16 -19.47
C ALA A 146 -14.88 62.81 -19.63
N HIS A 147 -14.89 64.15 -19.58
CA HIS A 147 -15.89 65.14 -20.02
C HIS A 147 -16.37 66.06 -18.90
#